data_AF-G5LJQ7-F1
#
_entry.id   AF-G5LJQ7-F1
#
_cell.length_a   1.000
_cell.length_b   1.000
_cell.length_c   1.000
_cell.angle_alpha   90.00
_cell.angle_beta   90.00
_cell.angle_gamma   90.00
#
_symmetry.space_group_name_H-M   'P 1'
#
loop_
_entity.id
_entity.type
_entity.pdbx_description
1 polymer ?
#
loop_
_entity_poly.entity_id
_entity_poly.type
_entity_poly.pdbx_seq_one_letter_code
_entity_poly.pdbx_strand_id
1 'polypeptide(L)'
;MHSWKKKLVVSQLALACTLAITSQANATTYDTFGYHDDAATVFGWDDTNDHDYLTYGGYVYNTPASDSGYFDTKFTGDTVNGVISTFYLNHDYANDTANTLDVTNSTIHGMITSYQIGYGQYVWTNGSDYTTHDWVDDDTFNLNISNSTIDDDFEAFYFTDTYLDSDGKTVKTDYDKLVTAGLGTAITLDVESNILTILMWLVLL
;
A
#
# COMPACT_ATOMS: atom_id res chain seq x y z
N MET A 1 48.95 -7.81 23.52
CA MET A 1 48.08 -7.92 22.33
C MET A 1 47.36 -9.27 22.42
N HIS A 2 46.05 -9.46 22.30
CA HIS A 2 44.88 -8.60 22.11
C HIS A 2 43.70 -9.45 22.63
N SER A 3 42.94 -8.99 23.62
CA SER A 3 41.75 -9.71 24.12
C SER A 3 40.62 -9.59 23.10
N TRP A 4 40.07 -10.72 22.65
CA TRP A 4 39.12 -10.78 21.53
C TRP A 4 37.68 -10.50 21.96
N LYS A 5 37.08 -9.49 21.32
CA LYS A 5 35.68 -9.07 21.42
C LYS A 5 34.69 -10.10 20.83
N LYS A 6 34.54 -11.27 21.46
CA LYS A 6 33.56 -12.29 21.00
C LYS A 6 32.18 -12.23 21.64
N LYS A 7 31.96 -11.37 22.65
CA LYS A 7 30.69 -11.32 23.40
C LYS A 7 29.60 -10.38 22.84
N LEU A 8 29.92 -9.47 21.92
CA LEU A 8 28.92 -8.52 21.41
C LEU A 8 28.05 -9.07 20.29
N VAL A 9 28.59 -9.92 19.40
CA VAL A 9 27.85 -10.36 18.20
C VAL A 9 26.68 -11.28 18.56
N VAL A 10 26.86 -12.16 19.55
CA VAL A 10 25.78 -13.06 20.03
C VAL A 10 24.67 -12.29 20.74
N SER A 11 25.01 -11.20 21.45
CA SER A 11 24.01 -10.35 22.11
C SER A 11 23.23 -9.49 21.12
N GLN A 12 23.88 -9.01 20.05
CA GLN A 12 23.20 -8.26 19.00
C GLN A 12 22.28 -9.15 18.17
N LEU A 13 22.71 -10.38 17.85
CA LEU A 13 21.88 -11.34 17.14
C LEU A 13 20.67 -11.77 17.97
N ALA A 14 20.86 -12.06 19.27
CA ALA A 14 19.74 -12.38 20.15
C ALA A 14 18.77 -11.21 20.33
N LEU A 15 19.27 -9.96 20.37
CA LEU A 15 18.43 -8.76 20.42
C LEU A 15 17.66 -8.55 19.12
N ALA A 16 18.31 -8.73 17.96
CA ALA A 16 17.65 -8.67 16.65
C ALA A 16 16.58 -9.76 16.51
N CYS A 17 16.86 -10.99 16.95
CA CYS A 17 15.86 -12.07 16.97
C CYS A 17 14.72 -11.79 17.94
N THR A 18 14.98 -11.19 19.11
CA THR A 18 13.91 -10.84 20.07
C THR A 18 13.03 -9.71 19.51
N LEU A 19 13.63 -8.70 18.86
CA LEU A 19 12.91 -7.62 18.19
C LEU A 19 12.04 -8.14 17.05
N ALA A 20 12.57 -9.04 16.22
CA ALA A 20 11.84 -9.69 15.12
C ALA A 20 10.67 -10.55 15.62
N ILE A 21 10.82 -11.23 16.76
CA ILE A 21 9.74 -12.02 17.37
C ILE A 21 8.65 -11.12 17.95
N THR A 22 9.01 -9.97 18.55
CA THR A 22 8.02 -9.02 19.07
C THR A 22 7.31 -8.21 17.99
N SER A 23 7.94 -7.94 16.85
CA SER A 23 7.30 -7.23 15.72
C SER A 23 6.22 -8.07 15.05
N GLN A 24 6.36 -9.40 15.02
CA GLN A 24 5.35 -10.30 14.45
C GLN A 24 4.08 -10.42 15.31
N ALA A 25 4.12 -10.09 16.61
CA ALA A 25 3.00 -10.28 17.52
C ALA A 25 1.85 -9.26 17.35
N ASN A 26 2.10 -8.14 16.65
CA ASN A 26 1.09 -7.12 16.31
C ASN A 26 1.08 -6.79 14.81
N ALA A 27 1.66 -7.66 13.98
CA ALA A 27 1.73 -7.49 12.54
C ALA A 27 0.32 -7.52 11.94
N THR A 28 -0.05 -6.46 11.22
CA THR A 28 -1.27 -6.39 10.44
C THR A 28 -0.97 -6.75 8.99
N THR A 29 -1.90 -7.42 8.33
CA THR A 29 -1.86 -7.64 6.87
C THR A 29 -2.87 -6.70 6.22
N TYR A 30 -2.40 -5.96 5.22
CA TYR A 30 -3.21 -5.01 4.46
C TYR A 30 -3.28 -5.43 3.00
N ASP A 31 -4.49 -5.68 2.50
CA ASP A 31 -4.73 -5.80 1.06
C ASP A 31 -5.23 -4.44 0.56
N THR A 32 -4.50 -3.83 -0.37
CA THR A 32 -4.83 -2.46 -0.78
C THR A 32 -5.97 -2.40 -1.77
N PHE A 33 -6.28 -3.52 -2.42
CA PHE A 33 -7.35 -3.67 -3.40
C PHE A 33 -8.35 -4.73 -2.95
N GLY A 34 -9.61 -4.54 -3.31
CA GLY A 34 -10.68 -5.49 -3.06
C GLY A 34 -11.71 -5.52 -4.18
N TYR A 35 -12.53 -6.56 -4.18
CA TYR A 35 -13.68 -6.71 -5.06
C TYR A 35 -14.89 -7.08 -4.20
N HIS A 36 -15.98 -6.35 -4.40
CA HIS A 36 -17.27 -6.65 -3.83
C HIS A 36 -18.15 -7.29 -4.91
N ASP A 37 -18.70 -8.45 -4.61
CA ASP A 37 -19.61 -9.26 -5.45
C ASP A 37 -20.97 -9.30 -4.72
N ASP A 38 -21.93 -8.46 -5.14
CA ASP A 38 -23.24 -8.28 -4.49
C ASP A 38 -24.38 -9.02 -5.22
N ALA A 39 -24.24 -9.24 -6.54
CA ALA A 39 -25.29 -9.77 -7.37
C ALA A 39 -24.77 -10.72 -8.45
N ALA A 40 -25.55 -11.76 -8.77
CA ALA A 40 -25.21 -12.68 -9.86
C ALA A 40 -25.53 -12.08 -11.24
N THR A 41 -25.00 -10.89 -11.51
CA THR A 41 -25.07 -10.12 -12.76
C THR A 41 -23.69 -10.01 -13.36
N VAL A 42 -23.57 -9.90 -14.69
CA VAL A 42 -22.25 -9.83 -15.33
C VAL A 42 -21.58 -8.52 -14.92
N PHE A 43 -20.35 -8.57 -14.39
CA PHE A 43 -19.60 -7.36 -14.04
C PHE A 43 -19.57 -6.35 -15.22
N GLY A 44 -20.20 -5.21 -15.01
CA GLY A 44 -20.37 -4.16 -16.03
C GLY A 44 -20.23 -2.75 -15.49
N TRP A 45 -19.33 -1.95 -16.07
CA TRP A 45 -19.06 -0.55 -15.65
C TRP A 45 -20.27 0.39 -15.69
N ASP A 46 -21.20 0.12 -16.61
CA ASP A 46 -22.39 0.94 -16.84
C ASP A 46 -23.68 0.25 -16.35
N ASP A 47 -23.57 -0.94 -15.72
CA ASP A 47 -24.74 -1.66 -15.24
C ASP A 47 -25.22 -1.06 -13.92
N THR A 48 -26.29 -0.27 -13.99
CA THR A 48 -26.91 0.34 -12.82
C THR A 48 -27.69 -0.64 -11.94
N ASN A 49 -27.77 -1.92 -12.35
CA ASN A 49 -28.42 -2.98 -11.58
C ASN A 49 -27.42 -3.91 -10.90
N ASP A 50 -26.14 -3.78 -11.25
CA ASP A 50 -25.02 -4.50 -10.66
C ASP A 50 -24.39 -3.61 -9.57
N HIS A 51 -24.22 -4.15 -8.36
CA HIS A 51 -23.54 -3.44 -7.27
C HIS A 51 -22.14 -4.01 -7.02
N ASP A 52 -21.56 -4.65 -8.02
CA ASP A 52 -20.18 -5.08 -7.97
C ASP A 52 -19.24 -3.89 -8.12
N TYR A 53 -18.19 -3.84 -7.30
CA TYR A 53 -17.21 -2.77 -7.39
C TYR A 53 -15.84 -3.18 -6.89
N LEU A 54 -14.83 -2.52 -7.47
CA LEU A 54 -13.47 -2.55 -6.98
C LEU A 54 -13.27 -1.51 -5.89
N THR A 55 -12.56 -1.88 -4.83
CA THR A 55 -12.14 -0.97 -3.78
C THR A 55 -10.64 -0.77 -3.81
N TYR A 56 -10.20 0.41 -3.39
CA TYR A 56 -8.81 0.69 -3.07
C TYR A 56 -8.72 1.42 -1.74
N GLY A 57 -7.97 0.85 -0.79
CA GLY A 57 -7.76 1.37 0.56
C GLY A 57 -6.32 1.79 0.85
N GLY A 58 -5.40 1.69 -0.12
CA GLY A 58 -3.96 1.88 0.10
C GLY A 58 -3.49 3.33 0.28
N TYR A 59 -4.40 4.29 0.45
CA TYR A 59 -4.04 5.70 0.64
C TYR A 59 -3.56 5.96 2.07
N VAL A 60 -2.41 6.61 2.21
CA VAL A 60 -1.85 7.06 3.48
C VAL A 60 -2.31 8.49 3.76
N TYR A 61 -2.74 8.76 4.99
CA TYR A 61 -3.19 10.08 5.43
C TYR A 61 -2.70 10.43 6.83
N ASN A 62 -2.50 11.72 7.11
CA ASN A 62 -1.99 12.21 8.39
C ASN A 62 -3.09 12.33 9.49
N THR A 63 -4.02 11.37 9.54
CA THR A 63 -5.08 11.30 10.58
C THR A 63 -5.07 9.91 11.21
N PRO A 64 -5.23 9.79 12.55
CA PRO A 64 -5.34 8.48 13.19
C PRO A 64 -6.41 7.61 12.51
N ALA A 65 -6.02 6.41 12.09
CA ALA A 65 -6.78 5.51 11.22
C ALA A 65 -8.19 5.10 11.74
N SER A 66 -8.54 5.43 12.98
CA SER A 66 -9.84 5.07 13.56
C SER A 66 -11.05 5.79 12.95
N ASP A 67 -10.86 6.89 12.21
CA ASP A 67 -11.98 7.69 11.67
C ASP A 67 -11.96 7.94 10.15
N SER A 68 -10.93 7.50 9.41
CA SER A 68 -10.72 7.98 8.03
C SER A 68 -10.80 6.92 6.92
N GLY A 69 -10.73 5.62 7.25
CA GLY A 69 -10.64 4.56 6.24
C GLY A 69 -9.32 4.57 5.44
N TYR A 70 -8.36 5.40 5.82
CA TYR A 70 -7.02 5.50 5.24
C TYR A 70 -5.99 4.75 6.09
N PHE A 71 -4.87 4.40 5.46
CA PHE A 71 -3.72 3.80 6.13
C PHE A 71 -2.99 4.86 6.98
N ASP A 72 -2.42 4.40 8.10
CA ASP A 72 -1.53 5.21 8.92
C ASP A 72 -0.19 5.46 8.19
N THR A 73 0.48 6.50 8.62
CA THR A 73 1.84 6.90 8.24
C THR A 73 2.93 5.92 8.72
N LYS A 74 2.57 4.86 9.45
CA LYS A 74 3.53 3.94 10.08
C LYS A 74 3.14 2.48 9.88
N PHE A 75 4.08 1.73 9.32
CA PHE A 75 4.02 0.28 9.21
C PHE A 75 5.13 -0.32 10.07
N THR A 76 4.78 -1.15 11.06
CA THR A 76 5.74 -1.73 12.01
C THR A 76 5.51 -3.22 12.19
N GLY A 77 6.26 -4.04 11.45
CA GLY A 77 6.07 -5.49 11.45
C GLY A 77 5.01 -5.96 10.46
N ASP A 78 4.43 -5.05 9.69
CA ASP A 78 3.25 -5.30 8.86
C ASP A 78 3.57 -5.96 7.52
N THR A 79 2.55 -6.54 6.90
CA THR A 79 2.59 -7.01 5.51
C THR A 79 1.58 -6.23 4.69
N VAL A 80 1.98 -5.73 3.52
CA VAL A 80 1.06 -5.06 2.60
C VAL A 80 1.10 -5.77 1.26
N ASN A 81 -0.05 -6.17 0.74
CA ASN A 81 -0.22 -6.73 -0.60
C ASN A 81 -0.89 -5.68 -1.48
N GLY A 82 -0.13 -5.09 -2.40
CA GLY A 82 -0.59 -4.07 -3.32
C GLY A 82 0.18 -2.76 -3.24
N VAL A 83 -0.52 -1.65 -3.48
CA VAL A 83 0.09 -0.34 -3.66
C VAL A 83 -0.23 0.55 -2.48
N ILE A 84 0.80 1.11 -1.85
CA ILE A 84 0.71 2.18 -0.88
C ILE A 84 0.83 3.50 -1.64
N SER A 85 -0.17 4.37 -1.51
CA SER A 85 -0.14 5.70 -2.10
C SER A 85 -0.02 6.77 -1.03
N THR A 86 1.00 7.62 -1.12
CA THR A 86 1.20 8.79 -0.27
C THR A 86 0.56 10.05 -0.85
N PHE A 87 -0.28 9.90 -1.88
CA PHE A 87 -0.90 11.00 -2.60
C PHE A 87 -1.59 11.99 -1.65
N TYR A 88 -2.38 11.54 -0.68
CA TYR A 88 -3.08 12.46 0.25
C TYR A 88 -2.29 12.86 1.50
N LEU A 89 -1.01 12.49 1.61
CA LEU A 89 -0.25 12.76 2.83
C LEU A 89 -0.10 14.26 3.10
N ASN A 90 -0.02 15.07 2.03
CA ASN A 90 0.15 16.53 2.08
C ASN A 90 -1.16 17.32 1.83
N HIS A 91 -2.32 16.78 2.23
CA HIS A 91 -3.62 17.37 1.91
C HIS A 91 -4.04 18.55 2.82
N ASP A 92 -3.22 18.97 3.77
CA ASP A 92 -3.60 19.98 4.75
C ASP A 92 -3.38 21.44 4.31
N TYR A 93 -2.87 21.64 3.08
CA TYR A 93 -2.70 22.97 2.46
C TYR A 93 -1.91 23.97 3.34
N ALA A 94 -1.07 23.47 4.25
CA ALA A 94 -0.30 24.25 5.20
C ALA A 94 1.17 23.81 5.19
N ASN A 95 2.09 24.76 5.21
CA ASN A 95 3.53 24.48 5.26
C ASN A 95 3.92 23.74 6.56
N ASP A 96 5.03 22.99 6.50
CA ASP A 96 5.72 22.36 7.63
C ASP A 96 4.98 21.16 8.27
N THR A 97 4.06 20.54 7.54
CA THR A 97 3.45 19.28 8.01
C THR A 97 4.40 18.10 7.82
N ALA A 98 4.38 17.19 8.81
CA ALA A 98 5.17 15.98 8.77
C ALA A 98 4.66 15.02 7.68
N ASN A 99 5.10 15.25 6.44
CA ASN A 99 4.87 14.37 5.30
C ASN A 99 5.79 13.16 5.38
N THR A 100 5.55 12.27 6.34
CA THR A 100 6.45 11.13 6.62
C THR A 100 5.73 9.80 6.50
N LEU A 101 6.39 8.83 5.86
CA LEU A 101 6.02 7.42 5.87
C LEU A 101 7.15 6.59 6.48
N ASP A 102 6.86 5.92 7.60
CA ASP A 102 7.79 5.03 8.29
C ASP A 102 7.44 3.56 8.01
N VAL A 103 8.36 2.79 7.43
CA VAL A 103 8.21 1.36 7.13
C VAL A 103 9.31 0.58 7.82
N THR A 104 8.98 -0.09 8.92
CA THR A 104 9.97 -0.73 9.81
C THR A 104 9.63 -2.19 10.10
N ASN A 105 10.57 -3.11 9.84
CA ASN A 105 10.36 -4.55 10.00
C ASN A 105 9.19 -5.11 9.17
N SER A 106 8.81 -4.44 8.07
CA SER A 106 7.63 -4.76 7.29
C SER A 106 7.99 -5.40 5.95
N THR A 107 7.02 -6.07 5.32
CA THR A 107 7.14 -6.61 3.95
C THR A 107 6.06 -5.98 3.08
N ILE A 108 6.46 -5.34 1.99
CA ILE A 108 5.55 -4.75 1.02
C ILE A 108 5.66 -5.56 -0.27
N HIS A 109 4.60 -6.30 -0.58
CA HIS A 109 4.41 -7.01 -1.84
C HIS A 109 3.70 -6.10 -2.83
N GLY A 110 4.47 -5.20 -3.46
CA GLY A 110 4.02 -4.24 -4.44
C GLY A 110 4.84 -2.95 -4.42
N MET A 111 4.15 -1.81 -4.26
CA MET A 111 4.76 -0.50 -4.55
C MET A 111 4.42 0.53 -3.49
N ILE A 112 5.37 1.43 -3.22
CA ILE A 112 5.10 2.73 -2.60
C ILE A 112 5.14 3.80 -3.69
N THR A 113 4.07 4.57 -3.83
CA THR A 113 4.01 5.64 -4.82
C THR A 113 3.40 6.93 -4.27
N SER A 114 3.76 8.05 -4.89
CA SER A 114 3.08 9.34 -4.65
C SER A 114 1.95 9.59 -5.65
N TYR A 115 1.69 8.67 -6.59
CA TYR A 115 0.62 8.83 -7.58
C TYR A 115 -0.75 8.49 -7.00
N GLN A 116 -1.77 9.12 -7.58
CA GLN A 116 -3.15 8.75 -7.33
C GLN A 116 -3.45 7.36 -7.91
N ILE A 117 -4.18 6.53 -7.15
CA ILE A 117 -4.58 5.18 -7.55
C ILE A 117 -6.10 5.11 -7.73
N GLY A 118 -6.53 4.54 -8.86
CA GLY A 118 -7.96 4.37 -9.13
C GLY A 118 -8.66 5.60 -9.70
N TYR A 119 -7.94 6.54 -10.34
CA TYR A 119 -8.57 7.64 -11.07
C TYR A 119 -9.41 7.12 -12.25
N GLY A 120 -10.71 7.45 -12.26
CA GLY A 120 -11.65 7.12 -13.34
C GLY A 120 -12.63 6.01 -12.97
N GLN A 121 -13.11 5.25 -13.97
CA GLN A 121 -14.16 4.25 -13.76
C GLN A 121 -13.73 3.09 -12.86
N TYR A 122 -12.44 2.88 -12.60
CA TYR A 122 -11.89 1.58 -12.20
C TYR A 122 -11.86 1.27 -10.70
N VAL A 123 -12.27 2.20 -9.83
CA VAL A 123 -12.41 1.98 -8.39
C VAL A 123 -13.62 2.77 -7.90
N TRP A 124 -14.51 2.12 -7.14
CA TRP A 124 -15.60 2.83 -6.47
C TRP A 124 -15.02 3.77 -5.42
N THR A 125 -15.38 5.04 -5.51
CA THR A 125 -15.00 6.06 -4.55
C THR A 125 -16.25 6.60 -3.86
N ASN A 126 -16.12 7.03 -2.61
CA ASN A 126 -17.18 7.69 -1.85
C ASN A 126 -17.55 9.10 -2.39
N GLY A 127 -17.21 9.41 -3.65
CA GLY A 127 -17.51 10.68 -4.31
C GLY A 127 -16.76 11.91 -3.76
N SER A 128 -15.87 11.76 -2.78
CA SER A 128 -15.25 12.88 -2.05
C SER A 128 -13.86 13.31 -2.53
N ASP A 129 -13.05 12.43 -3.13
CA ASP A 129 -11.58 12.63 -3.09
C ASP A 129 -10.87 12.79 -4.44
N TYR A 130 -11.50 13.47 -5.40
CA TYR A 130 -10.79 13.97 -6.59
C TYR A 130 -10.48 15.46 -6.49
N THR A 131 -10.35 15.99 -5.28
CA THR A 131 -9.86 17.36 -5.10
C THR A 131 -8.42 17.44 -5.62
N THR A 132 -8.12 18.54 -6.30
CA THR A 132 -6.81 18.86 -6.84
C THR A 132 -5.73 18.61 -5.78
N HIS A 133 -4.84 17.68 -6.06
CA HIS A 133 -3.68 17.40 -5.23
C HIS A 133 -2.48 18.13 -5.81
N ASP A 134 -2.11 19.22 -5.17
CA ASP A 134 -0.86 19.92 -5.44
C ASP A 134 -0.03 19.82 -4.15
N TRP A 135 1.17 19.26 -4.24
CA TRP A 135 2.12 19.36 -3.13
C TRP A 135 2.39 20.84 -2.87
N VAL A 136 2.29 21.26 -1.61
CA VAL A 136 2.65 22.62 -1.22
C VAL A 136 4.14 22.84 -1.50
N ASP A 137 4.46 23.92 -2.21
CA ASP A 137 5.85 24.32 -2.47
C ASP A 137 6.61 24.46 -1.14
N ASP A 138 7.87 23.99 -1.12
CA ASP A 138 8.79 23.92 0.03
C ASP A 138 8.57 22.76 1.03
N ASP A 139 7.50 21.96 0.89
CA ASP A 139 7.36 20.72 1.67
C ASP A 139 8.16 19.56 1.06
N THR A 140 8.75 18.72 1.92
CA THR A 140 9.48 17.53 1.51
C THR A 140 8.84 16.27 2.07
N PHE A 141 8.60 15.27 1.22
CA PHE A 141 8.21 13.93 1.64
C PHE A 141 9.38 13.20 2.27
N ASN A 142 9.21 12.61 3.44
CA ASN A 142 10.22 11.78 4.10
C ASN A 142 9.79 10.31 4.06
N LEU A 143 10.56 9.47 3.36
CA LEU A 143 10.38 8.03 3.33
C LEU A 143 11.47 7.36 4.15
N ASN A 144 11.09 6.77 5.29
CA ASN A 144 11.99 6.05 6.18
C ASN A 144 11.73 4.56 6.09
N ILE A 145 12.69 3.80 5.55
CA ILE A 145 12.59 2.34 5.43
C ILE A 145 13.70 1.70 6.26
N SER A 146 13.32 0.83 7.20
CA SER A 146 14.29 0.14 8.04
C SER A 146 13.97 -1.33 8.28
N ASN A 147 14.95 -2.21 8.00
CA ASN A 147 14.80 -3.66 8.14
C ASN A 147 13.53 -4.23 7.45
N SER A 148 13.20 -3.67 6.29
CA SER A 148 11.98 -4.00 5.54
C SER A 148 12.33 -4.48 4.14
N THR A 149 11.42 -5.23 3.53
CA THR A 149 11.50 -5.69 2.14
C THR A 149 10.40 -5.01 1.34
N ILE A 150 10.73 -4.54 0.15
CA ILE A 150 9.76 -4.09 -0.85
C ILE A 150 10.11 -4.86 -2.12
N ASP A 151 9.19 -5.71 -2.56
CA ASP A 151 9.25 -6.38 -3.86
C ASP A 151 8.13 -5.83 -4.74
N ASP A 152 8.42 -5.54 -6.00
CA ASP A 152 7.47 -4.98 -6.97
C ASP A 152 6.66 -6.04 -7.72
N ASP A 153 6.47 -7.21 -7.09
CA ASP A 153 5.81 -8.36 -7.71
C ASP A 153 4.28 -8.18 -7.85
N PHE A 154 3.70 -7.12 -7.28
CA PHE A 154 2.27 -6.80 -7.45
C PHE A 154 2.02 -6.02 -8.75
N GLU A 155 1.72 -6.78 -9.80
CA GLU A 155 1.55 -6.27 -11.17
C GLU A 155 0.09 -5.91 -11.51
N ALA A 156 -0.86 -6.64 -10.94
CA ALA A 156 -2.29 -6.40 -11.12
C ALA A 156 -3.15 -6.96 -9.99
N PHE A 157 -4.32 -6.35 -9.77
CA PHE A 157 -5.36 -6.95 -8.94
C PHE A 157 -6.23 -7.93 -9.74
N TYR A 158 -6.25 -9.18 -9.28
CA TYR A 158 -7.01 -10.27 -9.85
C TYR A 158 -8.22 -10.60 -8.98
N PHE A 159 -9.39 -10.77 -9.61
CA PHE A 159 -10.61 -11.17 -8.93
C PHE A 159 -11.46 -12.10 -9.80
N THR A 160 -12.36 -12.83 -9.15
CA THR A 160 -13.32 -13.71 -9.82
C THR A 160 -14.71 -13.13 -9.62
N ASP A 161 -15.37 -12.80 -10.73
CA ASP A 161 -16.78 -12.41 -10.77
C ASP A 161 -17.66 -13.67 -10.85
N THR A 162 -18.77 -13.69 -10.11
CA THR A 162 -19.77 -14.75 -10.11
C THR A 162 -21.12 -14.26 -10.61
N TYR A 163 -21.49 -14.59 -11.85
CA TYR A 163 -22.72 -14.08 -12.49
C TYR A 163 -23.62 -15.17 -13.08
N LEU A 164 -24.86 -14.81 -13.46
CA LEU A 164 -25.76 -15.68 -14.21
C LEU A 164 -25.57 -15.51 -15.72
N ASP A 165 -25.37 -16.62 -16.44
CA ASP A 165 -25.37 -16.62 -17.91
C ASP A 165 -26.80 -16.46 -18.49
N SER A 166 -26.91 -16.47 -19.83
CA SER A 166 -28.20 -16.34 -20.53
C SER A 166 -29.22 -17.44 -20.20
N ASP A 167 -28.76 -18.57 -19.65
CA ASP A 167 -29.59 -19.70 -19.25
C ASP A 167 -29.93 -19.67 -17.75
N GLY A 168 -29.51 -18.63 -17.02
CA GLY A 168 -29.73 -18.46 -15.59
C GLY A 168 -28.86 -19.38 -14.73
N LYS A 169 -27.72 -19.85 -15.26
CA LYS A 169 -26.77 -20.67 -14.53
C LYS A 169 -25.65 -19.80 -13.97
N THR A 170 -25.24 -20.07 -12.74
CA THR A 170 -24.04 -19.44 -12.16
C THR A 170 -22.79 -19.85 -12.92
N VAL A 171 -22.10 -18.85 -13.43
CA VAL A 171 -20.80 -18.91 -14.11
C VAL A 171 -19.81 -18.05 -13.32
N LYS A 172 -18.52 -18.32 -13.49
CA LYS A 172 -17.44 -17.53 -12.92
C LYS A 172 -16.48 -17.11 -14.01
N THR A 173 -16.01 -15.86 -13.93
CA THR A 173 -14.98 -15.33 -14.84
C THR A 173 -13.91 -14.63 -14.04
N ASP A 174 -12.66 -14.98 -14.33
CA ASP A 174 -11.49 -14.32 -13.74
C ASP A 174 -11.16 -13.05 -14.52
N TYR A 175 -10.86 -11.98 -13.80
CA TYR A 175 -10.55 -10.66 -14.33
C TYR A 175 -9.26 -10.10 -13.72
N ASP A 176 -8.54 -9.30 -14.52
CA ASP A 176 -7.32 -8.57 -14.16
C ASP A 176 -7.47 -7.08 -14.51
N LYS A 177 -8.04 -6.28 -13.60
CA LYS A 177 -8.55 -4.94 -13.97
C LYS A 177 -7.76 -3.74 -13.47
N LEU A 178 -6.90 -3.92 -12.47
CA LEU A 178 -6.09 -2.84 -11.91
C LEU A 178 -4.62 -3.16 -12.10
N VAL A 179 -4.12 -2.85 -13.31
CA VAL A 179 -2.71 -3.02 -13.65
C VAL A 179 -1.89 -1.93 -12.97
N THR A 180 -1.07 -2.32 -12.01
CA THR A 180 -0.16 -1.47 -11.25
C THR A 180 1.24 -1.45 -11.84
N ALA A 181 1.56 -2.39 -12.74
CA ALA A 181 2.80 -2.47 -13.53
C ALA A 181 3.24 -1.14 -14.17
N GLY A 182 2.25 -0.35 -14.63
CA GLY A 182 2.49 0.91 -15.32
C GLY A 182 2.86 2.07 -14.39
N LEU A 183 2.74 1.90 -13.07
CA LEU A 183 2.99 2.95 -12.09
C LEU A 183 4.48 3.14 -11.77
N GLY A 184 5.34 2.19 -12.16
CA GLY A 184 6.78 2.26 -11.99
C GLY A 184 7.36 1.03 -11.29
N THR A 185 8.37 1.25 -10.45
CA THR A 185 9.07 0.19 -9.69
C THR A 185 8.64 0.21 -8.22
N ALA A 186 9.21 -0.67 -7.38
CA ALA A 186 9.00 -0.77 -5.94
C ALA A 186 8.80 0.57 -5.18
N ILE A 187 9.53 1.63 -5.56
CA ILE A 187 9.30 2.99 -5.08
C ILE A 187 9.22 3.94 -6.29
N THR A 188 8.09 4.63 -6.46
CA THR A 188 7.91 5.62 -7.53
C THR A 188 7.30 6.91 -7.02
N LEU A 189 8.11 7.98 -6.94
CA LEU A 189 7.76 9.26 -6.34
C LEU A 189 7.92 10.39 -7.36
N ASP A 190 6.92 11.27 -7.45
CA ASP A 190 6.88 12.45 -8.32
C ASP A 190 6.73 13.72 -7.47
N VAL A 191 7.49 13.77 -6.36
CA VAL A 191 7.41 14.78 -5.31
C VAL A 191 8.81 14.96 -4.72
N GLU A 192 9.13 16.15 -4.20
CA GLU A 192 10.42 16.35 -3.52
C GLU A 192 10.50 15.43 -2.30
N SER A 193 11.52 14.57 -2.28
CA SER A 193 11.59 13.44 -1.36
C SER A 193 12.97 13.27 -0.73
N ASN A 194 12.98 13.13 0.59
CA ASN A 194 14.10 12.62 1.38
C ASN A 194 13.88 11.13 1.65
N ILE A 195 14.80 10.29 1.17
CA ILE A 195 14.71 8.84 1.36
C ILE A 195 15.83 8.39 2.29
N LEU A 196 15.45 7.85 3.45
CA LEU A 196 16.37 7.25 4.41
C LEU A 196 16.16 5.74 4.44
N THR A 197 17.19 4.99 4.03
CA THR A 197 17.19 3.53 4.07
C THR A 197 18.21 3.03 5.08
N ILE A 198 17.75 2.26 6.08
CA ILE A 198 18.61 1.60 7.07
C ILE A 198 18.34 0.10 6.96
N LEU A 199 19.14 -0.57 6.11
CA LEU A 199 19.02 -2.00 5.80
C LEU A 199 17.73 -2.34 5.01
N MET A 200 17.72 -2.01 3.72
CA MET A 200 16.66 -2.36 2.76
C MET A 200 17.18 -3.41 1.78
N TRP A 201 16.40 -4.47 1.53
CA TRP A 201 16.64 -5.40 0.43
C TRP A 201 15.64 -5.08 -0.68
N LEU A 202 16.14 -4.51 -1.78
CA LEU A 202 15.38 -4.37 -3.01
C LEU A 202 15.59 -5.63 -3.84
N VAL A 203 14.54 -6.40 -4.08
CA VAL A 203 14.60 -7.56 -4.96
C VAL A 203 14.09 -7.11 -6.32
N LEU A 204 15.02 -6.79 -7.23
CA LEU A 204 14.71 -6.59 -8.65
C LEU A 204 14.68 -7.97 -9.31
N LEU A 205 13.51 -8.42 -9.76
CA LEU A 205 13.36 -9.64 -10.57
C LEU A 205 13.37 -9.35 -12.08
#